data_AF-A0A8R2A978-F1
#
_entry.id   AF-A0A8R2A978-F1
#
_cell.length_a   1.000
_cell.length_b   1.000
_cell.length_c   1.000
_cell.angle_alpha   90.00
_cell.angle_beta   90.00
_cell.angle_gamma   90.00
#
_symmetry.space_group_name_H-M   'P 1'
#
loop_
_entity.id
_entity.type
_entity.pdbx_description
1 polymer ?
#
loop_
_entity_poly.entity_id
_entity_poly.type
_entity_poly.pdbx_seq_one_letter_code
_entity_poly.pdbx_strand_id
1 'polypeptide(L)'
;MATTLTVAGMCWATLSLAASFLCSFGFYLPFWIQGRLMDKADAYFSSFRRCNYPRLMSDGTVALVHECGRYAKFNDIPSVWWQISTILIGGATAITVIVAVSAVSACCVTHVIQKSTAKVAGYLQLLAAALVSSGGAIYPIGWDNREVKESCGNISGPYKLGTCHLSWSVYMLGSSVALLLLCFYLSFYSSRDSPGSSFRSI
;
A
#
# COMPACT_ATOMS: atom_id res chain seq x y z
N MET A 1 16.22 23.61 -23.32
CA MET A 1 15.15 23.54 -22.31
C MET A 1 15.82 23.34 -20.96
N ALA A 2 15.95 24.38 -20.14
CA ALA A 2 16.53 24.25 -18.81
C ALA A 2 15.40 23.89 -17.84
N THR A 3 15.45 22.69 -17.29
CA THR A 3 14.61 22.24 -16.18
C THR A 3 14.99 23.05 -14.94
N THR A 4 14.22 24.07 -14.61
CA THR A 4 14.41 24.86 -13.38
C THR A 4 13.74 24.18 -12.18
N LEU A 5 13.88 22.86 -12.05
CA LEU A 5 13.50 22.15 -10.82
C LEU A 5 14.73 22.17 -9.91
N THR A 6 14.58 22.65 -8.67
CA THR A 6 15.64 22.48 -7.67
C THR A 6 15.94 20.99 -7.46
N VAL A 7 17.18 20.64 -7.11
CA VAL A 7 17.58 19.26 -6.80
C VAL A 7 16.62 18.62 -5.78
N ALA A 8 16.16 19.40 -4.80
CA ALA A 8 15.16 18.99 -3.82
C ALA A 8 13.81 18.57 -4.46
N GLY A 9 13.33 19.30 -5.48
CA GLY A 9 12.12 18.96 -6.22
C GLY A 9 12.25 17.65 -7.00
N MET A 10 13.39 17.42 -7.66
CA MET A 10 13.65 16.16 -8.37
C MET A 10 13.74 14.97 -7.40
N CYS A 11 14.41 15.14 -6.27
CA CYS A 11 14.44 14.14 -5.20
C CYS A 11 13.04 13.85 -4.67
N TRP A 12 12.23 14.88 -4.41
CA TRP A 12 10.85 14.70 -3.94
C TRP A 12 9.99 13.95 -4.97
N ALA A 13 10.09 14.28 -6.26
CA ALA A 13 9.32 13.61 -7.31
C ALA A 13 9.70 12.13 -7.47
N THR A 14 11.00 11.83 -7.45
CA THR A 14 11.51 10.44 -7.55
C THR A 14 11.12 9.60 -6.34
N LEU A 15 11.22 10.15 -5.13
CA LEU A 15 10.76 9.48 -3.90
C LEU A 15 9.24 9.26 -3.90
N SER A 16 8.46 10.22 -4.40
CA SER A 16 7.01 10.10 -4.53
C SER A 16 6.61 8.98 -5.50
N LEU A 17 7.34 8.85 -6.62
CA LEU A 17 7.14 7.77 -7.58
C LEU A 17 7.49 6.39 -6.98
N ALA A 18 8.61 6.30 -6.27
CA ALA A 18 9.01 5.08 -5.57
C ALA A 18 7.99 4.67 -4.49
N ALA A 19 7.49 5.63 -3.70
CA ALA A 19 6.45 5.40 -2.72
C ALA A 19 5.16 4.88 -3.37
N SER A 20 4.71 5.51 -4.47
CA SER A 20 3.53 5.07 -5.21
C SER A 20 3.68 3.65 -5.77
N PHE A 21 4.86 3.29 -6.28
CA PHE A 21 5.15 1.94 -6.77
C PHE A 21 5.07 0.91 -5.64
N LEU A 22 5.77 1.15 -4.53
CA LEU A 22 5.76 0.26 -3.37
C LEU A 22 4.37 0.14 -2.75
N CYS A 23 3.60 1.23 -2.68
CA CYS A 23 2.22 1.22 -2.21
C CYS A 23 1.33 0.35 -3.11
N SER A 24 1.44 0.54 -4.43
CA SER A 24 0.61 -0.18 -5.41
C SER A 24 0.92 -1.68 -5.44
N PHE A 25 2.21 -2.03 -5.46
CA PHE A 25 2.65 -3.43 -5.47
C PHE A 25 2.36 -4.09 -4.11
N GLY A 26 2.69 -3.43 -3.00
CA GLY A 26 2.37 -3.92 -1.66
C GLY A 26 0.88 -4.14 -1.45
N PHE A 27 0.02 -3.25 -1.97
CA PHE A 27 -1.43 -3.41 -1.88
C PHE A 27 -1.95 -4.54 -2.79
N TYR A 28 -1.53 -4.57 -4.06
CA TYR A 28 -2.11 -5.48 -5.05
C TYR A 28 -1.63 -6.93 -4.92
N LEU A 29 -0.42 -7.12 -4.40
CA LEU A 29 0.21 -8.44 -4.35
C LEU A 29 -0.22 -9.20 -3.10
N PRO A 30 -0.66 -10.46 -3.24
CA PRO A 30 -1.31 -11.24 -2.18
C PRO A 30 -0.38 -11.71 -1.05
N PHE A 31 0.88 -11.30 -1.04
CA PHE A 31 1.92 -11.83 -0.16
C PHE A 31 2.06 -10.99 1.12
N TRP A 32 0.97 -10.80 1.86
CA TRP A 32 1.03 -10.13 3.16
C TRP A 32 1.31 -11.13 4.27
N ILE A 33 0.63 -12.27 4.20
CA ILE A 33 0.83 -13.40 5.10
C ILE A 33 1.05 -14.65 4.27
N GLN A 34 1.99 -15.47 4.73
CA GLN A 34 2.25 -16.81 4.24
C GLN A 34 1.89 -17.83 5.31
N GLY A 35 1.01 -18.77 4.93
CA GLY A 35 0.64 -19.94 5.72
C GLY A 35 0.82 -21.22 4.93
N ARG A 36 0.32 -22.32 5.47
CA ARG A 36 0.41 -23.63 4.84
C ARG A 36 -0.92 -24.36 4.91
N LEU A 37 -1.47 -24.72 3.75
CA LEU A 37 -2.73 -25.45 3.66
C LEU A 37 -2.45 -26.96 3.64
N MET A 38 -3.04 -27.70 4.59
CA MET A 38 -2.94 -29.16 4.70
C MET A 38 -1.49 -29.70 4.69
N ASP A 39 -0.53 -28.89 5.17
CA ASP A 39 0.93 -29.12 5.11
C ASP A 39 1.51 -29.40 3.71
N LYS A 40 0.71 -29.24 2.65
CA LYS A 40 1.06 -29.61 1.28
C LYS A 40 1.39 -28.43 0.39
N ALA A 41 0.83 -27.25 0.67
CA ALA A 41 1.05 -26.07 -0.16
C ALA A 41 1.08 -24.78 0.65
N ASP A 42 1.89 -23.82 0.19
CA ASP A 42 1.89 -22.47 0.75
C ASP A 42 0.60 -21.75 0.38
N ALA A 43 -0.04 -21.09 1.33
CA ALA A 43 -1.19 -20.23 1.11
C ALA A 43 -0.80 -18.77 1.38
N TYR A 44 -1.24 -17.86 0.51
CA TYR A 44 -0.94 -16.43 0.66
C TYR A 44 -2.22 -15.62 0.76
N PHE A 45 -2.25 -14.67 1.69
CA PHE A 45 -3.40 -13.83 1.95
C PHE A 45 -3.02 -12.35 1.94
N SER A 46 -3.88 -11.55 1.32
CA SER A 46 -3.97 -10.09 1.46
C SER A 46 -5.40 -9.70 1.82
N SER A 47 -5.70 -8.41 1.91
CA SER A 47 -7.03 -7.96 2.32
C SER A 47 -8.14 -8.29 1.31
N PHE A 48 -7.84 -8.48 0.02
CA PHE A 48 -8.84 -8.74 -1.03
C PHE A 48 -8.43 -9.79 -2.08
N ARG A 49 -7.20 -10.33 -1.99
CA ARG A 49 -6.70 -11.41 -2.85
C ARG A 49 -6.06 -12.51 -2.02
N ARG A 50 -6.05 -13.71 -2.59
CA ARG A 50 -5.39 -14.89 -2.03
C ARG A 50 -4.75 -15.73 -3.13
N CYS A 51 -3.75 -16.52 -2.78
CA CYS A 51 -3.20 -17.55 -3.65
C CYS A 51 -3.32 -18.91 -2.99
N ASN A 52 -3.42 -19.96 -3.81
CA ASN A 52 -3.42 -21.35 -3.38
C ASN A 52 -4.59 -21.65 -2.41
N TYR A 53 -5.81 -21.74 -2.95
CA TYR A 53 -7.03 -21.89 -2.17
C TYR A 53 -7.81 -23.16 -2.53
N PRO A 54 -8.56 -23.76 -1.58
CA PRO A 54 -9.38 -24.92 -1.85
C PRO A 54 -10.62 -24.50 -2.65
N ARG A 55 -10.98 -25.30 -3.66
CA ARG A 55 -12.19 -25.12 -4.46
C ARG A 55 -12.92 -26.45 -4.56
N LEU A 56 -14.25 -26.41 -4.37
CA LEU A 56 -15.11 -27.55 -4.64
C LEU A 56 -15.26 -27.73 -6.15
N MET A 57 -14.88 -28.89 -6.67
CA MET A 57 -15.05 -29.26 -8.07
C MET A 57 -16.49 -29.77 -8.32
N SER A 58 -16.88 -29.85 -9.59
CA SER A 58 -18.23 -30.32 -9.99
C SER A 58 -18.52 -31.77 -9.59
N ASP A 59 -17.49 -32.57 -9.30
CA ASP A 59 -17.59 -33.94 -8.82
C ASP A 59 -17.72 -34.04 -7.28
N GLY A 60 -17.79 -32.91 -6.58
CA GLY A 60 -17.88 -32.84 -5.12
C GLY A 60 -16.55 -32.99 -4.38
N THR A 61 -15.43 -33.16 -5.08
CA THR A 61 -14.10 -33.24 -4.45
C THR A 61 -13.52 -31.84 -4.21
N VAL A 62 -12.71 -31.70 -3.15
CA VAL A 62 -12.00 -30.45 -2.86
C VAL A 62 -10.63 -30.51 -3.51
N ALA A 63 -10.46 -29.75 -4.58
CA ALA A 63 -9.15 -29.59 -5.23
C ALA A 63 -8.47 -28.31 -4.74
N LEU A 64 -7.16 -28.40 -4.59
CA LEU A 64 -6.33 -27.24 -4.32
C LEU A 64 -6.00 -26.53 -5.63
N VAL A 65 -6.38 -25.26 -5.75
CA VAL A 65 -6.12 -24.45 -6.95
C VAL A 65 -4.85 -23.65 -6.73
N HIS A 66 -3.80 -23.92 -7.52
CA HIS A 66 -2.50 -23.25 -7.44
C HIS A 66 -2.45 -21.91 -8.20
N GLU A 67 -3.42 -21.04 -7.93
CA GLU A 67 -3.55 -19.76 -8.62
C GLU A 67 -3.84 -18.62 -7.63
N CYS A 68 -3.61 -17.38 -8.08
CA CYS A 68 -3.90 -16.17 -7.32
C CYS A 68 -5.19 -15.50 -7.79
N GLY A 69 -6.20 -15.47 -6.93
CA GLY A 69 -7.53 -14.95 -7.22
C GLY A 69 -7.90 -13.72 -6.41
N ARG A 70 -8.92 -13.00 -6.88
CA ARG A 70 -9.65 -11.98 -6.12
C ARG A 70 -11.00 -12.57 -5.68
N TYR A 71 -11.50 -12.16 -4.52
CA TYR A 71 -12.89 -12.43 -4.15
C TYR A 71 -13.85 -11.84 -5.19
N ALA A 72 -14.90 -12.58 -5.58
CA ALA A 72 -15.76 -12.17 -6.69
C ALA A 72 -16.48 -10.85 -6.39
N LYS A 73 -17.11 -10.76 -5.22
CA LYS A 73 -17.77 -9.57 -4.68
C LYS A 73 -17.01 -9.04 -3.48
N PHE A 74 -17.19 -7.75 -3.18
CA PHE A 74 -16.58 -7.13 -1.99
C PHE A 74 -17.05 -7.78 -0.68
N ASN A 75 -18.31 -8.20 -0.63
CA ASN A 75 -18.90 -8.89 0.52
C ASN A 75 -18.38 -10.33 0.71
N ASP A 76 -17.70 -10.89 -0.29
CA ASP A 76 -17.10 -12.22 -0.20
C ASP A 76 -15.73 -12.19 0.51
N ILE A 77 -15.20 -11.00 0.81
CA ILE A 77 -13.98 -10.86 1.63
C ILE A 77 -14.30 -11.38 3.05
N PRO A 78 -13.50 -12.31 3.60
CA PRO A 78 -13.87 -13.13 4.76
C PRO A 78 -14.00 -12.38 6.09
N SER A 79 -13.62 -11.11 6.15
CA SER A 79 -13.72 -10.27 7.34
C SER A 79 -14.05 -8.83 6.99
N VAL A 80 -14.93 -8.19 7.78
CA VAL A 80 -15.22 -6.75 7.68
C VAL A 80 -13.96 -5.91 7.91
N TRP A 81 -13.03 -6.38 8.76
CA TRP A 81 -11.76 -5.70 8.99
C TRP A 81 -10.90 -5.67 7.72
N TRP A 82 -10.90 -6.75 6.94
CA TRP A 82 -10.20 -6.82 5.65
C TRP A 82 -10.86 -5.97 4.57
N GLN A 83 -12.19 -5.86 4.60
CA GLN A 83 -12.93 -4.92 3.75
C GLN A 83 -12.52 -3.46 4.03
N ILE A 84 -12.50 -3.05 5.30
CA ILE A 84 -12.07 -1.71 5.72
C ILE A 84 -10.60 -1.48 5.33
N SER A 85 -9.72 -2.44 5.63
CA SER A 85 -8.30 -2.37 5.23
C SER A 85 -8.13 -2.18 3.72
N THR A 86 -8.96 -2.84 2.91
CA THR A 86 -8.94 -2.73 1.44
C THR A 86 -9.32 -1.33 0.99
N ILE A 87 -10.36 -0.74 1.58
CA ILE A 87 -10.80 0.63 1.26
C ILE A 87 -9.72 1.65 1.65
N LEU A 88 -9.16 1.52 2.86
CA LEU A 88 -8.16 2.47 3.37
C LEU A 88 -6.86 2.43 2.53
N ILE A 89 -6.26 1.26 2.35
CA ILE A 89 -4.99 1.14 1.63
C ILE A 89 -5.20 1.35 0.12
N GLY A 90 -6.34 0.91 -0.44
CA GLY A 90 -6.70 1.19 -1.82
C GLY A 90 -6.90 2.68 -2.09
N GLY A 91 -7.59 3.39 -1.20
CA GLY A 91 -7.74 4.85 -1.26
C GLY A 91 -6.41 5.59 -1.12
N ALA A 92 -5.57 5.16 -0.18
CA ALA A 92 -4.22 5.69 -0.03
C ALA A 92 -3.39 5.50 -1.31
N THR A 93 -3.45 4.30 -1.91
CA THR A 93 -2.76 3.98 -3.16
C THR A 93 -3.19 4.91 -4.28
N ALA A 94 -4.50 5.14 -4.45
CA ALA A 94 -5.02 6.09 -5.44
C ALA A 94 -4.47 7.52 -5.22
N ILE A 95 -4.44 7.99 -3.96
CA ILE A 95 -3.85 9.30 -3.62
C ILE A 95 -2.38 9.35 -4.00
N THR A 96 -1.59 8.33 -3.65
CA THR A 96 -0.15 8.30 -3.97
C THR A 96 0.12 8.31 -5.48
N VAL A 97 -0.69 7.60 -6.26
CA VAL A 97 -0.61 7.59 -7.74
C VAL A 97 -0.90 8.98 -8.30
N ILE A 98 -1.95 9.65 -7.82
CA ILE A 98 -2.29 11.01 -8.26
C ILE A 98 -1.14 11.98 -7.95
N VAL A 99 -0.55 11.89 -6.75
CA VAL A 99 0.59 12.73 -6.37
C VAL A 99 1.82 12.43 -7.23
N ALA A 100 2.13 11.15 -7.49
CA ALA A 100 3.27 10.75 -8.30
C ALA A 100 3.13 11.20 -9.76
N VAL A 101 1.95 11.03 -10.38
CA VAL A 101 1.68 11.53 -11.74
C VAL A 101 1.81 13.04 -11.79
N SER A 102 1.27 13.74 -10.78
CA SER A 102 1.38 15.20 -10.67
C SER A 102 2.86 15.64 -10.55
N ALA A 103 3.65 14.95 -9.72
CA ALA A 103 5.08 15.22 -9.54
C ALA A 103 5.90 15.00 -10.82
N VAL A 104 5.64 13.90 -11.55
CA VAL A 104 6.29 13.62 -12.83
C VAL A 104 5.88 14.64 -13.89
N SER A 105 4.60 15.01 -13.96
CA SER A 105 4.12 16.00 -14.92
C SER A 105 4.80 17.37 -14.73
N ALA A 106 5.08 17.74 -13.48
CA ALA A 106 5.80 18.97 -13.16
C ALA A 106 7.28 18.94 -13.53
N CYS A 107 7.91 17.77 -13.60
CA CYS A 107 9.26 17.64 -14.14
C CYS A 107 9.31 17.94 -15.65
N CYS A 108 8.20 17.72 -16.36
CA CYS A 108 8.08 17.95 -17.79
C CYS A 108 7.48 19.33 -18.15
N VAL A 109 6.67 19.91 -17.25
CA VAL A 109 5.98 21.19 -17.47
C VAL A 109 6.35 22.19 -16.37
N THR A 110 7.22 23.14 -16.70
CA THR A 110 7.85 24.10 -15.77
C THR A 110 6.92 25.16 -15.17
N HIS A 111 5.59 25.09 -15.40
CA HIS A 111 4.63 26.14 -15.02
C HIS A 111 3.58 25.70 -13.98
N VAL A 112 3.67 24.50 -13.40
CA VAL A 112 2.58 23.92 -12.61
C VAL A 112 2.81 23.93 -11.08
N ILE A 113 4.06 23.97 -10.60
CA ILE A 113 4.33 23.91 -9.14
C ILE A 113 4.48 25.32 -8.56
N GLN A 114 3.42 25.81 -7.92
CA GLN A 114 3.51 26.90 -6.95
C GLN A 114 3.77 26.36 -5.54
N LYS A 115 4.28 27.21 -4.63
CA LYS A 115 4.47 26.87 -3.20
C LYS A 115 3.21 26.30 -2.55
N SER A 116 2.02 26.72 -2.99
CA SER A 116 0.74 26.19 -2.52
C SER A 116 0.54 24.72 -2.91
N THR A 117 0.82 24.38 -4.18
CA THR A 117 0.70 23.02 -4.73
C THR A 117 1.61 22.03 -4.01
N ALA A 118 2.84 22.44 -3.68
CA ALA A 118 3.79 21.59 -2.94
C ALA A 118 3.29 21.27 -1.52
N LYS A 119 2.69 22.23 -0.81
CA LYS A 119 2.11 22.00 0.52
C LYS A 119 0.89 21.07 0.45
N VAL A 120 0.01 21.27 -0.52
CA VAL A 120 -1.15 20.39 -0.75
C VAL A 120 -0.69 18.96 -1.04
N ALA A 121 0.30 18.78 -1.92
CA ALA A 121 0.86 17.47 -2.22
C ALA A 121 1.47 16.80 -0.97
N GLY A 122 2.19 17.55 -0.14
CA GLY A 122 2.68 17.07 1.15
C GLY A 122 1.56 16.57 2.07
N TYR A 123 0.49 17.37 2.26
CA TYR A 123 -0.65 16.94 3.08
C TYR A 123 -1.34 15.69 2.53
N LEU A 124 -1.45 15.55 1.21
CA LEU A 124 -1.98 14.34 0.57
C LEU A 124 -1.08 13.11 0.83
N GLN A 125 0.24 13.28 0.82
CA GLN A 125 1.20 12.22 1.18
C GLN A 125 1.07 11.81 2.64
N LEU A 126 0.90 12.78 3.55
CA LEU A 126 0.66 12.51 4.97
C LEU A 126 -0.66 11.76 5.18
N LEU A 127 -1.74 12.18 4.50
CA LEU A 127 -3.03 11.51 4.54
C LEU A 127 -2.90 10.06 4.03
N ALA A 128 -2.21 9.85 2.90
CA ALA A 128 -1.95 8.51 2.39
C ALA A 128 -1.16 7.66 3.38
N ALA A 129 -0.11 8.19 4.01
CA ALA A 129 0.66 7.48 5.04
C ALA A 129 -0.22 7.06 6.24
N ALA A 130 -1.10 7.94 6.70
CA ALA A 130 -2.04 7.65 7.78
C ALA A 130 -3.06 6.57 7.40
N LEU A 131 -3.60 6.61 6.18
CA LEU A 131 -4.53 5.62 5.66
C LEU A 131 -3.87 4.24 5.49
N VAL A 132 -2.65 4.17 4.94
CA VAL A 132 -1.91 2.89 4.82
C VAL A 132 -1.64 2.30 6.20
N SER A 133 -1.17 3.12 7.14
CA SER A 133 -0.87 2.69 8.51
C SER A 133 -2.13 2.19 9.22
N SER A 134 -3.25 2.89 9.06
CA SER A 134 -4.54 2.52 9.65
C SER A 134 -5.08 1.21 9.07
N GLY A 135 -5.05 1.05 7.74
CA GLY A 135 -5.44 -0.20 7.11
C GLY A 135 -4.54 -1.37 7.51
N GLY A 136 -3.23 -1.14 7.59
CA GLY A 136 -2.25 -2.13 8.04
C GLY A 136 -2.44 -2.55 9.50
N ALA A 137 -2.89 -1.64 10.38
CA ALA A 137 -3.24 -1.96 11.75
C ALA A 137 -4.60 -2.67 11.87
N ILE A 138 -5.57 -2.37 11.00
CA ILE A 138 -6.87 -3.05 11.00
C ILE A 138 -6.77 -4.48 10.47
N TYR A 139 -5.90 -4.72 9.49
CA TYR A 139 -5.75 -6.03 8.84
C TYR A 139 -5.52 -7.21 9.83
N PRO A 140 -4.61 -7.10 10.83
CA PRO A 140 -4.42 -8.10 11.88
C PRO A 140 -5.62 -8.45 12.73
N ILE A 141 -6.62 -7.56 12.84
CA ILE A 141 -7.83 -7.83 13.62
C ILE A 141 -8.62 -8.98 12.97
N GLY A 142 -8.58 -9.10 11.65
CA GLY A 142 -9.33 -10.11 10.89
C GLY A 142 -8.67 -11.47 10.75
N TRP A 143 -7.56 -11.76 11.45
CA TRP A 143 -6.85 -13.05 11.36
C TRP A 143 -7.54 -14.23 12.07
N ASP A 144 -8.68 -13.97 12.71
CA ASP A 144 -9.52 -14.98 13.35
C ASP A 144 -10.53 -15.65 12.40
N ASN A 145 -10.53 -15.25 11.12
CA ASN A 145 -11.38 -15.82 10.09
C ASN A 145 -10.99 -17.27 9.75
N ARG A 146 -11.92 -17.98 9.10
CA ARG A 146 -11.77 -19.42 8.80
C ARG A 146 -10.59 -19.71 7.87
N GLU A 147 -10.38 -18.89 6.83
CA GLU A 147 -9.31 -19.11 5.85
C GLU A 147 -7.92 -19.02 6.48
N VAL A 148 -7.74 -18.06 7.39
CA VAL A 148 -6.49 -17.88 8.15
C VAL A 148 -6.33 -19.01 9.15
N LYS A 149 -7.37 -19.39 9.91
CA LYS A 149 -7.27 -20.52 10.87
C LYS A 149 -6.95 -21.86 10.21
N GLU A 150 -7.47 -22.08 9.00
CA GLU A 150 -7.17 -23.29 8.21
C GLU A 150 -5.71 -23.33 7.74
N SER A 151 -5.09 -22.17 7.50
CA SER A 151 -3.70 -22.06 6.98
C SER A 151 -2.64 -21.79 8.05
N CYS A 152 -3.05 -21.21 9.17
CA CYS A 152 -2.20 -20.70 10.25
C CYS A 152 -2.45 -21.41 11.58
N GLY A 153 -3.30 -22.43 11.58
CA GLY A 153 -3.72 -23.17 12.75
C GLY A 153 -4.81 -22.47 13.56
N ASN A 154 -5.54 -23.25 14.35
CA ASN A 154 -6.67 -22.77 15.16
C ASN A 154 -6.26 -21.84 16.33
N ILE A 155 -4.96 -21.65 16.52
CA ILE A 155 -4.36 -20.69 17.46
C ILE A 155 -4.33 -19.25 16.90
N SER A 156 -4.63 -19.06 15.60
CA SER A 156 -4.70 -17.73 15.00
C SER A 156 -5.89 -16.94 15.55
N GLY A 157 -5.69 -15.64 15.71
CA GLY A 157 -6.68 -14.72 16.25
C GLY A 157 -6.28 -13.26 15.99
N PRO A 158 -7.02 -12.29 16.53
CA PRO A 158 -6.71 -10.87 16.31
C PRO A 158 -5.29 -10.56 16.79
N TYR A 159 -4.44 -10.02 15.91
CA TYR A 159 -3.01 -9.77 16.16
C TYR A 159 -2.18 -11.00 16.55
N LYS A 160 -2.71 -12.22 16.34
CA LYS A 160 -2.03 -13.50 16.58
C LYS A 160 -1.99 -14.30 15.28
N LEU A 161 -0.84 -14.30 14.60
CA LEU A 161 -0.66 -14.98 13.32
C LEU A 161 -0.73 -16.52 13.42
N GLY A 162 -0.55 -17.12 14.60
CA GLY A 162 -0.46 -18.57 14.72
C GLY A 162 0.85 -19.11 14.13
N THR A 163 0.76 -20.13 13.26
CA THR A 163 1.93 -20.74 12.59
C THR A 163 2.33 -20.02 11.30
N CYS A 164 1.62 -18.96 10.90
CA CYS A 164 1.91 -18.18 9.72
C CYS A 164 3.02 -17.13 9.94
N HIS A 165 3.56 -16.64 8.82
CA HIS A 165 4.59 -15.61 8.80
C HIS A 165 4.16 -14.40 7.97
N LEU A 166 4.68 -13.22 8.32
CA LEU A 166 4.54 -12.04 7.46
C LEU A 166 5.39 -12.20 6.20
N SER A 167 4.84 -11.78 5.07
CA SER A 167 5.49 -11.85 3.77
C SER A 167 5.73 -10.45 3.21
N TRP A 168 6.34 -10.37 2.04
CA TRP A 168 7.07 -9.20 1.57
C TRP A 168 6.21 -7.98 1.24
N SER A 169 4.93 -8.15 0.91
CA SER A 169 4.03 -7.02 0.65
C SER A 169 3.91 -6.08 1.85
N VAL A 170 3.98 -6.62 3.08
CA VAL A 170 3.92 -5.80 4.31
C VAL A 170 5.14 -4.88 4.42
N TYR A 171 6.33 -5.39 4.08
CA TYR A 171 7.55 -4.57 4.08
C TYR A 171 7.53 -3.51 2.97
N MET A 172 6.92 -3.81 1.81
CA MET A 172 6.72 -2.81 0.75
C MET A 172 5.77 -1.69 1.20
N LEU A 173 4.66 -2.04 1.87
CA LEU A 173 3.72 -1.05 2.42
C LEU A 173 4.36 -0.21 3.52
N GLY A 174 5.11 -0.83 4.44
CA GLY A 174 5.86 -0.09 5.47
C GLY A 174 6.92 0.85 4.88
N SER A 175 7.65 0.40 3.86
CA SER A 175 8.63 1.24 3.14
C SER A 175 7.95 2.40 2.41
N SER A 176 6.79 2.17 1.80
CA SER A 176 5.97 3.23 1.21
C SER A 176 5.61 4.30 2.25
N VAL A 177 5.12 3.91 3.43
CA VAL A 177 4.81 4.85 4.53
C VAL A 177 6.02 5.69 4.91
N ALA A 178 7.19 5.07 5.08
CA ALA A 178 8.42 5.80 5.41
C ALA A 178 8.79 6.83 4.33
N LEU A 179 8.70 6.46 3.04
CA LEU A 179 8.96 7.37 1.93
C LEU A 179 7.92 8.49 1.84
N LEU A 180 6.65 8.23 2.13
CA LEU A 180 5.60 9.26 2.14
C LEU A 180 5.84 10.29 3.25
N LEU A 181 6.25 9.85 4.44
CA LEU A 181 6.60 10.75 5.54
C LEU A 181 7.85 11.59 5.22
N LEU A 182 8.85 10.98 4.56
CA LEU A 182 10.02 11.71 4.08
C LEU A 182 9.62 12.75 3.02
N CYS A 183 8.77 12.38 2.05
CA CYS A 183 8.27 13.32 1.04
C CYS A 183 7.50 14.48 1.68
N PHE A 184 6.62 14.18 2.66
CA PHE A 184 5.93 15.21 3.44
C PHE A 184 6.92 16.15 4.12
N TYR A 185 7.92 15.63 4.82
CA TYR A 185 8.96 16.45 5.46
C TYR A 185 9.66 17.38 4.45
N LEU A 186 10.05 16.85 3.29
CA LEU A 186 10.69 17.62 2.22
C LEU A 186 9.79 18.73 1.67
N SER A 187 8.48 18.46 1.48
CA SER A 187 7.51 19.48 1.05
C SER A 187 7.42 20.67 2.01
N PHE A 188 7.53 20.41 3.32
CA PHE A 188 7.46 21.47 4.34
C PHE A 188 8.80 22.17 4.56
N TYR A 189 9.90 21.41 4.60
CA TYR A 189 11.25 21.95 4.71
C TYR A 189 11.51 22.96 3.59
N SER A 190 11.21 22.57 2.34
CA SER A 190 11.36 23.45 1.18
C SER A 190 10.43 24.67 1.20
N SER A 191 9.38 24.67 2.02
CA SER A 191 8.49 25.84 2.19
C SER A 191 8.98 26.85 3.24
N ARG A 192 9.85 26.43 4.18
CA ARG A 192 10.31 27.25 5.32
C ARG A 192 11.55 28.09 5.01
N ASP A 193 12.42 27.65 4.10
CA ASP A 193 13.67 28.35 3.72
C ASP A 193 13.44 29.61 2.84
N SER A 194 12.49 30.47 3.18
CA SER A 194 12.32 31.76 2.50
C SER A 194 12.00 32.92 3.45
N PRO A 195 13.03 33.50 4.08
CA PRO A 195 13.15 34.93 4.23
C PRO A 195 14.34 35.41 3.36
N GLY A 196 14.07 35.90 2.13
CA GLY A 196 14.99 36.85 1.47
C GLY A 196 15.95 36.37 0.38
N SER A 197 15.86 35.15 -0.17
CA SER A 197 16.64 34.80 -1.38
C SER A 197 15.73 34.50 -2.58
N SER A 198 15.92 35.30 -3.62
CA SER A 198 15.36 35.23 -4.98
C SER A 198 14.62 33.94 -5.34
N PHE A 199 13.33 34.13 -5.57
CA PHE A 199 12.34 33.17 -6.05
C PHE A 199 12.81 32.50 -7.36
N ARG A 200 13.26 31.24 -7.29
CA ARG A 200 13.33 30.37 -8.47
C ARG A 200 12.90 28.94 -8.13
N SER A 201 11.66 28.68 -8.55
CA SER A 201 10.95 27.41 -8.77
C SER A 201 11.56 26.11 -8.23
N ILE A 202 10.75 25.45 -7.41
CA ILE A 202 10.60 23.98 -7.42
C ILE A 202 9.72 23.65 -8.63
#